data_AF-A0A292ZFI0-F1
#
_entry.id   AF-A0A292ZFI0-F1
#
_cell.length_a   1.000
_cell.length_b   1.000
_cell.length_c   1.000
_cell.angle_alpha   90.00
_cell.angle_beta   90.00
_cell.angle_gamma   90.00
#
_symmetry.space_group_name_H-M   'P 1'
#
loop_
_entity.id
_entity.type
_entity.pdbx_description
1 polymer ?
#
loop_
_entity_poly.entity_id
_entity_poly.type
_entity_poly.pdbx_seq_one_letter_code
_entity_poly.pdbx_strand_id
1 'polypeptide(L)' 'MAERFEQQVERRIEGAVIRRNGSRRNPAYLVTTDSGCEVLKLGSELSPA' A
#
# COMPACT_ATOMS: atom_id res chain seq x y z
N MET A 1 1.86 5.17 11.11
CA MET A 1 0.52 5.55 10.60
C MET A 1 0.40 5.05 9.17
N ALA A 2 -0.78 4.61 8.72
CA ALA A 2 -0.96 4.10 7.36
C ALA A 2 -1.70 5.12 6.51
N GLU A 3 -1.17 5.48 5.34
CA GLU A 3 -1.89 6.30 4.36
C GLU A 3 -2.84 5.41 3.54
N ARG A 4 -4.06 5.89 3.28
CA ARG A 4 -5.08 5.16 2.52
C ARG A 4 -5.37 5.88 1.20
N PHE A 5 -5.40 5.12 0.11
CA PHE A 5 -5.66 5.60 -1.24
C PHE A 5 -6.84 4.84 -1.86
N GLU A 6 -7.92 5.56 -2.18
CA GLU A 6 -9.12 5.01 -2.83
C GLU A 6 -9.07 5.13 -4.36
N GLN A 7 -7.88 5.35 -4.91
CA GLN A 7 -7.59 5.51 -6.33
C GLN A 7 -6.27 4.82 -6.68
N GLN A 8 -5.97 4.71 -7.97
CA GLN A 8 -4.67 4.22 -8.43
C GLN A 8 -3.55 5.09 -7.84
N VAL A 9 -2.56 4.45 -7.23
CA VAL A 9 -1.42 5.10 -6.61
C VAL A 9 -0.13 4.44 -7.07
N GLU A 10 0.89 5.26 -7.26
CA GLU A 10 2.24 4.88 -7.62
C GLU A 10 3.21 5.53 -6.63
N ARG A 11 4.12 4.71 -6.09
CA ARG A 11 5.12 5.15 -5.11
C ARG A 11 6.46 4.48 -5.41
N ARG A 12 7.53 5.19 -5.12
CA ARG A 12 8.88 4.65 -5.14
C ARG A 12 9.24 4.17 -3.74
N ILE A 13 9.48 2.87 -3.61
CA ILE A 13 9.75 2.18 -2.36
C ILE A 13 11.02 1.36 -2.55
N GLU A 14 12.02 1.56 -1.70
CA GLU A 14 13.30 0.85 -1.74
C GLU A 14 13.95 0.86 -3.15
N GLY A 15 13.80 1.98 -3.88
CA GLY A 15 14.34 2.16 -5.23
C GLY A 15 13.44 1.61 -6.36
N ALA A 16 12.46 0.75 -6.05
CA ALA A 16 11.51 0.19 -6.99
C ALA A 16 10.22 1.03 -7.10
N VAL A 17 9.62 1.06 -8.29
CA VAL A 17 8.30 1.69 -8.49
C VAL A 17 7.22 0.65 -8.26
N ILE A 18 6.40 0.87 -7.23
CA ILE A 18 5.27 0.02 -6.88
C ILE A 18 3.98 0.75 -7.22
N ARG A 19 3.10 0.05 -7.93
CA ARG A 19 1.82 0.58 -8.37
C ARG A 19 0.69 -0.32 -7.89
N ARG A 20 -0.35 0.30 -7.34
CA ARG A 20 -1.56 -0.40 -6.87
C ARG A 20 -2.81 0.33 -7.32
N ASN A 21 -3.78 -0.48 -7.78
CA ASN A 21 -5.07 0.00 -8.26
C ASN A 21 -6.04 0.11 -7.07
N GLY A 22 -5.79 1.09 -6.20
CA GLY A 22 -6.68 1.41 -5.10
C GLY A 22 -8.06 1.83 -5.61
N SER A 23 -9.10 1.46 -4.88
CA SER A 23 -10.49 1.83 -5.13
C SER A 23 -11.25 1.97 -3.81
N ARG A 24 -12.46 2.53 -3.83
CA ARG A 24 -13.31 2.59 -2.62
C ARG A 24 -13.59 1.22 -2.00
N ARG A 25 -13.71 0.17 -2.83
CA ARG A 25 -13.97 -1.21 -2.38
C ARG A 25 -12.71 -1.97 -1.99
N ASN A 26 -11.59 -1.64 -2.62
CA ASN A 26 -10.29 -2.24 -2.33
C ASN A 26 -9.22 -1.13 -2.32
N PRO A 27 -9.13 -0.35 -1.23
CA PRO A 27 -8.19 0.76 -1.15
C PRO A 27 -6.75 0.24 -1.07
N ALA A 28 -5.80 1.04 -1.55
CA ALA A 28 -4.38 0.79 -1.33
C ALA A 28 -3.93 1.46 -0.02
N TYR A 29 -2.97 0.85 0.65
CA TYR A 29 -2.42 1.29 1.92
C TYR A 29 -0.91 1.37 1.81
N LEU A 30 -0.36 2.53 2.15
CA LEU A 30 1.07 2.67 2.43
C LEU A 30 1.26 2.44 3.92
N VAL A 31 1.99 1.39 4.25
CA VAL A 31 2.22 0.94 5.62
C VAL A 31 3.71 0.85 5.88
N THR A 32 4.13 1.36 7.03
CA THR A 32 5.50 1.18 7.54
C THR A 32 5.57 -0.11 8.34
N THR A 33 6.51 -0.99 8.02
CA THR A 33 6.76 -2.22 8.76
C THR A 33 7.56 -1.94 10.03
N ASP A 34 7.64 -2.92 10.94
CA ASP A 34 8.45 -2.83 12.17
C ASP A 34 9.94 -2.59 11.89
N SER A 35 10.43 -3.08 10.74
CA SER A 35 11.79 -2.82 10.26
C SER A 35 12.02 -1.39 9.74
N GLY A 36 10.97 -0.54 9.72
CA GLY A 36 11.02 0.83 9.20
C GLY A 36 10.88 0.95 7.68
N CYS A 37 10.68 -0.16 6.97
CA CYS A 37 10.46 -0.15 5.53
C CYS A 37 9.02 0.23 5.20
N GLU A 38 8.83 1.00 4.14
CA GLU A 38 7.50 1.29 3.60
C GLU A 38 7.07 0.19 2.64
N VAL A 39 5.80 -0.22 2.67
CA VAL A 39 5.23 -1.14 1.67
C VAL A 39 3.86 -0.66 1.22
N LEU A 40 3.56 -0.85 -0.08
CA LEU A 40 2.29 -0.48 -0.68
C LEU A 40 1.47 -1.75 -1.00
N LYS A 41 0.34 -1.92 -0.31
CA LYS A 41 -0.53 -3.10 -0.43
C LYS A 41 -2.00 -2.71 -0.60
N LEU A 42 -2.76 -3.49 -1.36
CA LEU A 42 -4.22 -3.39 -1.38
C LEU A 42 -4.83 -3.93 -0.10
N GLY A 43 -6.02 -3.46 0.27
CA GLY A 43 -6.79 -3.99 1.40
C GLY A 43 -7.02 -5.50 1.29
N SER A 44 -7.21 -6.01 0.07
CA SER A 44 -7.31 -7.44 -0.22
C SER A 44 -6.01 -8.23 0.03
N GLU A 45 -4.85 -7.56 0.06
CA GLU A 45 -3.54 -8.17 0.37
C GLU A 45 -3.22 -8.12 1.90
N LEU A 46 -4.05 -7.44 2.70
CA LEU A 46 -3.87 -7.26 4.15
C LEU A 46 -4.61 -8.32 4.99
N SER A 47 -5.04 -9.42 4.39
CA SER A 47 -5.76 -10.50 5.07
C SER A 47 -5.00 -10.99 6.32
N PRO A 48 -5.66 -11.12 7.47
CA PRO A 48 -5.08 -11.85 8.60
C PRO A 48 -4.95 -13.32 8.18
N ALA A 49 -3.72 -13.83 8.21
CA ALA A 49 -3.47 -15.27 8.16
C ALA A 49 -3.87 -15.90 9.50
#